data_AF-A0A4Y5ZBW3-F1
#
_entry.id   AF-A0A4Y5ZBW3-F1
#
_cell.length_a   1.000
_cell.length_b   1.000
_cell.length_c   1.000
_cell.angle_alpha   90.00
_cell.angle_beta   90.00
_cell.angle_gamma   90.00
#
_symmetry.space_group_name_H-M   'P 1'
#
loop_
_entity.id
_entity.type
_entity.pdbx_description
1 polymer ?
#
loop_
_entity_poly.entity_id
_entity_poly.type
_entity_poly.pdbx_seq_one_letter_code
_entity_poly.pdbx_strand_id
1 'polypeptide(L)' 'MVTFVACAHAMLDGTTPEEQRRRLEPRLLAQLPTLRALGIFDLFSVRDPALAALLADEE' A
#
# COMPACT_ATOMS: atom_id res chain seq x y z
N MET A 1 -1.88 10.49 5.15
CA MET A 1 -1.74 9.18 5.83
C MET A 1 -3.01 8.32 5.73
N VAL A 2 -4.21 8.84 5.98
CA VAL A 2 -5.48 8.07 5.88
C VAL A 2 -5.70 7.44 4.49
N THR A 3 -5.18 8.08 3.44
CA THR A 3 -5.32 7.62 2.05
C THR A 3 -4.55 6.32 1.76
N PHE A 4 -3.31 6.18 2.24
CA PHE A 4 -2.51 4.96 2.03
C PHE A 4 -3.19 3.73 2.65
N VAL A 5 -3.60 3.84 3.91
CA VAL A 5 -4.24 2.75 4.65
C VAL A 5 -5.59 2.39 4.00
N ALA A 6 -6.38 3.38 3.58
CA ALA A 6 -7.63 3.13 2.87
C ALA A 6 -7.41 2.45 1.51
N CYS A 7 -6.42 2.88 0.73
CA CYS A 7 -6.05 2.22 -0.52
C CYS A 7 -5.55 0.79 -0.28
N ALA A 8 -4.72 0.57 0.74
CA ALA A 8 -4.21 -0.74 1.11
C ALA A 8 -5.34 -1.69 1.50
N HIS A 9 -6.28 -1.25 2.34
CA HIS A 9 -7.44 -2.06 2.72
C HIS A 9 -8.32 -2.40 1.52
N ALA A 10 -8.62 -1.42 0.66
CA ALA A 10 -9.38 -1.67 -0.55
C ALA A 10 -8.66 -2.62 -1.52
N MET A 11 -7.32 -2.56 -1.59
CA MET A 11 -6.51 -3.50 -2.37
C MET A 11 -6.39 -4.88 -1.71
N LEU A 12 -6.59 -5.03 -0.40
CA LEU A 12 -6.56 -6.33 0.27
C LEU A 12 -7.94 -6.99 0.31
N ASP A 13 -8.99 -6.22 0.12
CA ASP A 13 -10.35 -6.72 0.04
C ASP A 13 -10.56 -7.52 -1.26
N GLY A 14 -10.88 -8.81 -1.11
CA GLY A 14 -11.15 -9.74 -2.21
C GLY A 14 -12.47 -9.46 -2.95
N THR A 15 -13.30 -8.57 -2.42
CA THR A 15 -14.54 -8.11 -3.08
C THR A 15 -14.32 -6.87 -3.96
N THR A 16 -13.15 -6.22 -3.86
CA THR A 16 -12.84 -5.05 -4.68
C THR A 16 -12.57 -5.47 -6.13
N PRO A 17 -13.28 -4.88 -7.11
CA PRO A 17 -13.07 -5.16 -8.53
C PRO A 17 -11.62 -4.90 -8.95
N GLU A 18 -11.09 -5.73 -9.86
CA GLU A 18 -9.71 -5.60 -10.33
C GLU A 18 -9.43 -4.22 -10.96
N GLU A 19 -10.38 -3.69 -11.73
CA GLU A 19 -10.26 -2.35 -12.33
C GLU A 19 -10.12 -1.25 -11.26
N GLN A 20 -10.81 -1.42 -10.13
CA GLN A 20 -10.72 -0.49 -9.01
C GLN A 20 -9.39 -0.64 -8.27
N ARG A 21 -8.89 -1.88 -8.08
CA ARG A 21 -7.56 -2.14 -7.51
C ARG A 21 -6.45 -1.50 -8.35
N ARG A 22 -6.49 -1.65 -9.68
CA ARG A 22 -5.54 -1.02 -10.61
C ARG A 22 -5.51 0.51 -10.53
N ARG A 23 -6.64 1.17 -10.21
CA ARG A 23 -6.70 2.64 -10.02
C ARG A 23 -6.16 3.08 -8.67
N LEU A 24 -6.19 2.21 -7.67
CA LEU A 24 -5.75 2.48 -6.30
C LEU A 24 -4.25 2.28 -6.13
N GLU A 25 -3.70 1.28 -6.81
CA GLU A 25 -2.28 0.93 -6.80
C GLU A 25 -1.33 2.13 -7.04
N PRO A 26 -1.43 2.91 -8.13
CA PRO A 26 -0.54 4.05 -8.34
C PRO A 26 -0.70 5.14 -7.28
N ARG A 27 -1.90 5.28 -6.69
CA ARG A 27 -2.14 6.25 -5.62
C ARG A 27 -1.53 5.81 -4.30
N LEU A 28 -1.50 4.51 -4.04
CA LEU A 28 -0.84 3.90 -2.90
C LEU A 28 0.68 4.05 -3.01
N LEU A 29 1.24 3.70 -4.18
CA LEU A 29 2.67 3.80 -4.46
C LEU A 29 3.18 5.25 -4.41
N ALA A 30 2.39 6.22 -4.90
CA ALA A 30 2.76 7.64 -4.81
C ALA A 30 2.95 8.14 -3.37
N GLN A 31 2.35 7.50 -2.36
CA GLN A 31 2.53 7.85 -0.95
C GLN A 31 3.70 7.11 -0.28
N LEU A 32 4.23 6.07 -0.92
CA LEU A 32 5.28 5.22 -0.39
C LEU A 32 6.57 6.01 -0.07
N PRO A 33 7.08 6.91 -0.94
CA PRO A 33 8.30 7.67 -0.64
C PRO A 33 8.16 8.53 0.62
N THR A 34 7.00 9.16 0.81
CA THR A 34 6.74 9.96 2.01
C THR A 34 6.69 9.11 3.27
N LEU A 35 6.05 7.93 3.21
CA LEU A 35 5.98 7.02 4.36
C LEU A 35 7.35 6.43 4.72
N ARG A 36 8.20 6.12 3.72
CA ARG A 36 9.58 5.71 3.91
C ARG A 36 10.42 6.84 4.53
N ALA A 37 10.31 8.06 4.04
CA ALA A 37 11.02 9.22 4.60
C ALA A 37 10.64 9.53 6.05
N LEU A 38 9.41 9.16 6.46
CA LEU A 38 8.94 9.27 7.84
C LEU A 38 9.39 8.12 8.74
N GLY A 39 10.08 7.09 8.20
CA GLY A 39 10.52 5.92 8.97
C GLY A 39 9.38 5.04 9.48
N ILE A 40 8.21 5.09 8.85
CA ILE A 40 7.02 4.34 9.31
C ILE A 40 7.30 2.83 9.29
N PHE A 41 7.97 2.35 8.25
CA PHE A 41 8.27 0.93 8.06
C PHE A 41 9.42 0.42 8.94
N ASP A 42 10.27 1.32 9.45
CA ASP A 42 11.27 0.99 10.48
C ASP A 42 10.62 0.74 11.85
N LEU A 43 9.45 1.34 12.09
CA LEU A 43 8.71 1.23 13.34
C LEU A 43 7.61 0.16 13.28
N PHE A 44 7.01 -0.06 12.11
CA PHE A 44 5.88 -0.96 11.92
C PHE A 44 6.08 -1.88 10.73
N SER A 45 5.86 -3.18 10.93
CA SER A 45 5.88 -4.16 9.84
C SER A 45 4.53 -4.27 9.14
N VAL A 46 4.56 -4.52 7.83
CA VAL A 46 3.36 -4.79 7.04
C VAL A 46 2.87 -6.19 7.35
N ARG A 47 1.63 -6.29 7.86
CA ARG A 47 1.04 -7.57 8.30
C ARG A 47 0.65 -8.48 7.13
N ASP A 48 0.24 -7.88 6.01
CA ASP A 48 -0.21 -8.64 4.85
C ASP A 48 0.96 -9.00 3.93
N PRO A 49 1.20 -10.28 3.63
CA PRO A 49 2.36 -10.71 2.87
C PRO A 49 2.31 -10.26 1.40
N ALA A 50 1.13 -10.17 0.80
CA ALA A 50 0.99 -9.72 -0.59
C ALA A 50 1.26 -8.22 -0.70
N LEU A 51 0.76 -7.43 0.25
CA LEU A 51 1.08 -6.01 0.33
C LEU A 51 2.57 -5.79 0.61
N ALA A 52 3.18 -6.57 1.50
CA ALA A 52 4.60 -6.47 1.80
C ALA A 52 5.47 -6.72 0.55
N ALA A 53 5.14 -7.76 -0.23
CA ALA A 53 5.82 -8.06 -1.49
C ALA A 53 5.69 -6.93 -2.51
N LEU A 54 4.48 -6.36 -2.67
CA LEU A 54 4.25 -5.22 -3.57
C LEU A 54 5.11 -4.00 -3.19
N LEU A 55 5.21 -3.67 -1.91
CA LEU A 55 5.98 -2.52 -1.45
C LEU A 55 7.49 -2.71 -1.56
N ALA A 56 7.95 -3.96 -1.52
CA ALA A 56 9.36 -4.33 -1.70
C ALA A 56 9.78 -4.35 -3.18
N ASP A 57 8.84 -4.45 -4.12
CA ASP A 57 9.15 -4.41 -5.55
C ASP A 57 9.52 -2.99 -6.03
N GLU A 58 9.01 -1.97 -5.33
CA GLU A 58 9.17 -0.54 -5.66
C GLU A 58 10.39 0.12 -4.97
N GLU A 59 11.49 -0.63 -4.81
CA GLU A 59 12.78 -0.14 -4.26
C GLU A 59 13.63 0.64 -5.27
#